data_AF-A0A972QN10-F1
#
_entry.id   AF-A0A972QN10-F1
#
_cell.length_a   1.000
_cell.length_b   1.000
_cell.length_c   1.000
_cell.angle_alpha   90.00
_cell.angle_beta   90.00
_cell.angle_gamma   90.00
#
_symmetry.space_group_name_H-M   'P 1'
#
loop_
_entity.id
_entity.type
_entity.pdbx_description
1 polymer ?
#
loop_
_entity_poly.entity_id
_entity_poly.type
_entity_poly.pdbx_seq_one_letter_code
_entity_poly.pdbx_strand_id
1 'polypeptide(L)'
;MGGKESWHEFKCFGSATVGPRGQVVIPAHARKELGIELGATLLVFSGPGRKGLTLFKADAVEQLVKMVSEQLTTVESLLTSHTKSKVDSGSS
;
A
#
# COMPACT_ATOMS: atom_id res chain seq x y z
N MET A 1 24.45 -16.86 -1.36
CA MET A 1 23.62 -15.68 -1.05
C MET A 1 23.49 -14.85 -2.31
N GLY A 2 22.34 -14.88 -2.98
CA GLY A 2 22.02 -14.02 -4.13
C GLY A 2 20.54 -13.69 -4.05
N GLY A 3 20.22 -12.41 -3.88
CA GLY A 3 18.91 -11.90 -3.50
C GLY A 3 17.80 -12.30 -4.48
N LYS A 4 16.67 -12.75 -3.92
CA LYS A 4 15.41 -12.81 -4.66
C LYS A 4 14.85 -11.39 -4.69
N GLU A 5 15.19 -10.63 -5.72
CA GLU A 5 14.40 -9.44 -6.06
C GLU A 5 13.08 -9.90 -6.65
N SER A 6 12.05 -10.03 -5.81
CA SER A 6 10.68 -10.24 -6.28
C SER A 6 10.16 -8.91 -6.81
N TRP A 7 10.48 -8.61 -8.07
CA TRP A 7 9.70 -7.66 -8.85
C TRP A 7 8.28 -8.20 -8.91
N HIS A 8 7.36 -7.64 -8.12
CA HIS A 8 5.94 -7.96 -8.25
C HIS A 8 5.55 -7.70 -9.70
N GLU A 9 5.05 -8.75 -10.35
CA GLU A 9 4.79 -8.86 -11.78
C GLU A 9 3.86 -7.73 -12.25
N PHE A 10 4.42 -6.72 -12.94
CA PHE A 10 3.61 -5.72 -13.62
C PHE A 10 2.83 -6.40 -14.75
N LYS A 11 1.56 -6.71 -14.49
CA LYS A 11 0.66 -7.31 -15.48
C LYS A 11 0.06 -6.26 -16.40
N CYS A 12 0.27 -6.42 -17.71
CA CYS A 12 -0.37 -5.57 -18.71
C CYS A 12 -1.78 -6.07 -19.02
N PHE A 13 -2.80 -5.22 -18.81
CA PHE A 13 -4.20 -5.51 -19.14
C PHE A 13 -4.61 -5.04 -20.54
N GLY A 14 -3.65 -4.51 -21.32
CA GLY A 14 -3.85 -3.92 -22.64
C GLY A 14 -3.45 -2.45 -22.70
N SER A 15 -3.86 -1.78 -23.78
CA SER A 15 -3.69 -0.34 -23.96
C SER A 15 -5.04 0.38 -23.83
N ALA A 16 -4.99 1.64 -23.40
CA ALA A 16 -6.14 2.53 -23.34
C ALA A 16 -5.72 3.93 -23.81
N THR A 17 -6.64 4.62 -24.48
CA THR A 17 -6.40 5.98 -24.99
C THR A 17 -7.04 7.00 -24.04
N VAL A 18 -6.40 8.17 -23.93
CA VAL A 18 -6.94 9.30 -23.20
C VAL A 18 -8.03 9.96 -24.05
N GLY A 19 -9.24 10.06 -23.50
CA GLY A 19 -10.36 10.72 -24.15
C GLY A 19 -10.24 12.25 -24.13
N PRO A 20 -11.16 12.95 -24.82
CA PRO A 20 -11.10 14.42 -24.97
C PRO A 20 -11.12 15.22 -23.66
N ARG A 21 -11.55 14.62 -22.54
CA ARG A 21 -11.60 15.25 -21.22
C ARG A 21 -10.51 14.73 -20.27
N GLY A 22 -9.48 14.07 -20.79
CA GLY A 22 -8.43 13.49 -19.97
C GLY A 22 -8.81 12.17 -19.29
N GLN A 23 -9.94 11.56 -19.63
CA GLN A 23 -10.39 10.31 -19.03
C GLN A 23 -9.76 9.08 -19.69
N VAL A 24 -9.45 8.05 -18.89
CA VAL A 24 -8.99 6.75 -19.38
C VAL A 24 -10.03 5.69 -19.00
N VAL A 25 -10.32 4.78 -19.93
CA VAL A 25 -11.21 3.64 -19.66
C VAL A 25 -10.41 2.52 -19.02
N ILE A 26 -10.87 2.02 -17.87
CA ILE A 26 -10.29 0.84 -17.22
C ILE A 26 -10.73 -0.40 -18.03
N PRO A 27 -9.79 -1.20 -18.59
CA PRO A 27 -10.14 -2.39 -19.36
C PRO A 27 -11.03 -3.36 -18.57
N ALA A 28 -11.97 -4.00 -19.25
CA ALA A 28 -12.95 -4.88 -18.59
C ALA A 28 -12.29 -6.03 -17.81
N HIS A 29 -11.18 -6.58 -18.32
CA HIS A 29 -10.41 -7.62 -17.63
C HIS A 29 -9.79 -7.10 -16.32
N ALA A 30 -9.22 -5.89 -16.34
CA ALA A 30 -8.66 -5.26 -15.15
C ALA A 30 -9.73 -5.00 -14.09
N ARG A 31 -10.94 -4.55 -14.49
CA ARG A 31 -12.05 -4.35 -13.55
C ARG A 31 -12.46 -5.64 -12.85
N LYS A 32 -12.59 -6.74 -13.60
CA LYS A 32 -12.98 -8.05 -13.04
C LYS A 32 -11.92 -8.60 -12.09
N GLU A 33 -10.65 -8.56 -12.49
CA GLU A 33 -9.55 -9.14 -11.71
C GLU A 33 -9.25 -8.33 -10.44
N LEU A 34 -9.38 -7.00 -10.50
CA LEU A 34 -9.11 -6.10 -9.37
C LEU A 34 -10.36 -5.76 -8.53
N GLY A 35 -11.52 -6.34 -8.85
CA GLY A 35 -12.78 -6.08 -8.15
C GLY A 35 -13.16 -4.59 -8.13
N ILE A 36 -13.04 -3.91 -9.29
CA ILE A 36 -13.40 -2.51 -9.46
C ILE A 36 -14.83 -2.43 -9.99
N GLU A 37 -15.75 -2.13 -9.08
CA GLU A 37 -17.18 -2.01 -9.36
C GLU A 37 -17.58 -0.56 -9.72
N LEU A 38 -18.80 -0.38 -10.25
CA LEU A 38 -19.36 0.95 -10.45
C LEU A 38 -19.43 1.73 -9.12
N GLY A 39 -19.07 3.01 -9.17
CA GLY A 39 -19.03 3.87 -7.99
C GLY A 39 -17.78 3.71 -7.12
N ALA A 40 -16.86 2.78 -7.45
CA ALA A 40 -15.59 2.66 -6.75
C ALA A 40 -14.76 3.95 -6.86
N THR A 41 -14.24 4.41 -5.74
CA THR A 41 -13.30 5.53 -5.69
C THR A 41 -11.86 5.00 -5.76
N LEU A 42 -11.08 5.53 -6.70
CA LEU A 42 -9.67 5.20 -6.87
C LEU A 42 -8.80 6.41 -6.52
N LEU A 43 -7.79 6.18 -5.70
CA LEU A 43 -6.74 7.15 -5.42
C LEU A 43 -5.70 7.10 -6.54
N VAL A 44 -5.22 8.27 -6.95
CA VAL A 44 -4.29 8.44 -8.06
C VAL A 44 -2.95 8.95 -7.53
N PHE A 45 -1.87 8.22 -7.79
CA PHE A 45 -0.51 8.59 -7.40
C PHE A 45 0.42 8.65 -8.61
N SER A 46 1.50 9.43 -8.50
CA SER A 46 2.59 9.36 -9.46
C SER A 46 3.29 8.00 -9.37
N GLY A 47 3.41 7.31 -10.50
CA GLY A 47 4.17 6.06 -10.59
C GLY A 47 5.68 6.28 -10.49
N PRO A 48 6.46 5.19 -10.36
CA PRO A 48 7.92 5.24 -10.25
C PRO A 48 8.57 6.05 -11.37
N GLY A 49 9.54 6.88 -11.00
CA GLY A 49 10.28 7.73 -11.95
C GLY A 49 9.42 8.78 -12.66
N ARG A 50 8.20 9.07 -12.17
CA ARG A 50 7.23 10.00 -12.80
C ARG A 50 6.83 9.61 -14.23
N LYS A 51 6.98 8.34 -14.60
CA LYS A 51 6.71 7.83 -15.96
C LYS A 51 5.27 7.33 -16.16
N GLY A 52 4.43 7.42 -15.13
CA GLY A 52 3.05 6.94 -15.21
C GLY A 52 2.22 7.31 -13.99
N LEU A 53 1.01 6.79 -13.95
CA LEU A 53 0.09 6.90 -12.82
C LEU A 53 -0.18 5.52 -12.23
N THR A 54 -0.31 5.45 -10.92
CA THR A 54 -0.73 4.25 -10.19
C THR A 54 -2.07 4.52 -9.52
N LEU A 55 -2.99 3.57 -9.65
CA LEU A 55 -4.34 3.65 -9.09
C LEU A 55 -4.49 2.64 -7.96
N PHE A 56 -5.00 3.06 -6.81
CA PHE A 56 -5.37 2.18 -5.71
C PHE A 56 -6.84 2.37 -5.35
N LYS A 57 -7.54 1.31 -4.97
CA LYS A 57 -8.88 1.47 -4.42
C LYS A 57 -8.80 2.17 -3.06
N ALA A 58 -9.71 3.12 -2.81
CA ALA A 58 -9.69 3.88 -1.56
C ALA A 58 -9.94 2.98 -0.32
N ASP A 59 -10.82 1.99 -0.45
CA ASP A 59 -11.10 0.97 0.58
C ASP A 59 -9.86 0.11 0.93
N ALA A 60 -8.97 -0.14 -0.03
CA ALA A 60 -7.73 -0.87 0.19
C ALA A 60 -6.72 -0.05 1.01
N VAL A 61 -6.81 1.28 0.98
CA VAL A 61 -5.93 2.14 1.80
C VAL A 61 -6.28 2.07 3.28
N GLU A 62 -7.56 1.94 3.62
CA GLU A 62 -7.95 1.71 5.03
C GLU A 62 -7.32 0.43 5.57
N GLN A 63 -7.29 -0.63 4.77
CA GLN A 63 -6.63 -1.89 5.13
C GLN A 63 -5.12 -1.73 5.28
N LEU A 64 -4.49 -0.96 4.40
CA LEU A 64 -3.06 -0.67 4.46
C LEU A 64 -2.70 0.13 5.73
N VAL A 65 -3.48 1.16 6.06
CA VAL A 65 -3.30 1.95 7.28
C VAL A 65 -3.46 1.07 8.51
N LYS A 66 -4.48 0.21 8.53
CA LYS A 66 -4.71 -0.74 9.62
C LYS A 66 -3.52 -1.70 9.82
N MET A 67 -2.99 -2.27 8.74
CA MET A 67 -1.81 -3.14 8.80
C MET A 67 -0.57 -2.43 9.36
N VAL A 68 -0.37 -1.15 9.02
CA VAL A 68 0.78 -0.38 9.54
C VAL A 68 0.59 -0.04 11.02
N SER A 69 -0.63 0.32 11.43
CA SER A 69 -0.94 0.62 12.83
C SER A 69 -0.73 -0.61 13.73
N GLU A 70 -1.15 -1.80 13.31
CA GLU A 70 -0.95 -3.06 14.07
C GLU A 70 0.54 -3.44 14.24
N GLN A 71 1.40 -3.02 13.31
CA GLN A 71 2.85 -3.24 13.43
C GLN A 71 3.51 -2.26 14.40
N LEU A 72 3.06 -1.00 14.45
CA LEU A 72 3.59 -0.01 15.39
C LEU A 72 3.28 -0.38 16.85
N THR A 73 2.08 -0.91 17.13
CA THR A 73 1.73 -1.39 18.48
C THR A 73 2.63 -2.54 18.96
N THR A 74 3.08 -3.38 18.01
CA THR A 74 4.00 -4.49 18.32
C THR A 74 5.37 -3.96 18.72
N VAL A 75 5.88 -2.94 18.03
CA VAL A 75 7.16 -2.28 18.33
C VAL A 75 7.11 -1.54 19.68
N GLU A 76 6.00 -0.85 19.98
CA GLU A 76 5.82 -0.16 21.27
C GLU A 76 5.86 -1.12 22.46
N SER A 77 5.27 -2.31 22.34
CA SER A 77 5.29 -3.33 23.40
C SER A 77 6.70 -3.87 23.70
N LEU A 78 7.53 -3.97 22.67
CA LEU A 78 8.92 -4.43 22.79
C LEU A 78 9.82 -3.36 23.43
N LEU A 79 9.56 -2.08 23.16
CA LEU A 79 10.26 -0.97 23.82
C LEU A 79 9.83 -0.82 25.28
N THR A 80 8.53 -0.96 25.58
CA THR A 80 7.99 -0.81 26.94
C THR A 80 8.46 -1.92 27.89
N SER A 81 8.74 -3.13 27.38
CA SER A 81 9.25 -4.24 28.18
C SER A 81 10.73 -4.10 28.60
N HIS A 82 11.50 -3.19 27.98
CA HIS A 82 12.91 -2.96 28.31
C HIS A 82 13.16 -1.76 29.23
N THR A 83 12.20 -0.83 29.37
CA THR A 83 12.37 0.35 30.23
C THR A 83 11.97 0.13 31.69
N LYS A 84 11.48 -1.07 32.06
CA LYS A 84 11.03 -1.40 33.43
C LYS A 84 12.08 -2.13 34.30
N SER A 85 13.27 -2.43 33.79
CA SER A 85 14.31 -3.20 34.52
C SER A 85 15.47 -2.37 35.09
N LYS A 86 15.34 -1.03 35.18
CA LYS A 86 16.41 -0.17 35.75
C LYS A 86 15.92 0.97 36.64
N VAL A 87 14.90 0.73 37.45
CA VAL A 87 14.50 1.60 38.57
C VAL A 87 14.12 0.71 39.76
N ASP A 88 15.12 0.13 40.43
CA ASP A 88 15.04 -0.41 41.81
C ASP A 88 16.42 -0.97 42.23
N SER A 89 17.43 -0.11 42.35
CA SER A 89 18.64 -0.41 43.15
C SER A 89 19.46 0.87 43.34
N GLY A 90 19.08 1.68 44.33
CA GLY A 90 19.76 2.93 44.63
C GLY A 90 19.21 3.68 45.83
N SER A 91 19.01 2.98 46.94
CA SER A 91 18.90 3.62 48.26
C SER A 91 19.59 2.75 49.30
N SER A 92 20.83 3.10 49.61
CA SER A 92 21.50 2.98 50.90
C SER A 92 22.74 3.86 50.88
#